data_AF-A0A357QZV3-F1
#
_entry.id   AF-A0A357QZV3-F1
#
_cell.length_a   1.000
_cell.length_b   1.000
_cell.length_c   1.000
_cell.angle_alpha   90.00
_cell.angle_beta   90.00
_cell.angle_gamma   90.00
#
_symmetry.space_group_name_H-M   'P 1'
#
loop_
_entity.id
_entity.type
_entity.pdbx_description
1 polymer ?
#
loop_
_entity_poly.entity_id
_entity_poly.type
_entity_poly.pdbx_seq_one_letter_code
_entity_poly.pdbx_strand_id
1 'polypeptide(L)'
;MWVDLHIHSALSPCANDDMTPNNIVNMSIIKGLDLICVCDHNSARNQRAIAEVARKLNVNVIFGIEVCSSEEVHLCTYFQNIEDVEAMGLWVESKWLDIKNNVDFFGHQWVFNSQDEVIDELPISLSFAITATIEEIVDKTHEYHGKCVYAHAMNKSHGVLRQLGLFPQDVDIDGIESRNFDDECAMKEKYPQLRDKLWLRSSDAHQLLDILEQDVWIHNNKWKKFWGDEI
;
A
#
# COMPACT_ATOMS: atom_id res chain seq x y z
N MET A 1 1.60 12.54 13.83
CA MET A 1 0.83 12.73 12.60
C MET A 1 -0.29 11.72 12.56
N TRP A 2 -1.49 12.15 12.22
CA TRP A 2 -2.65 11.31 11.91
C TRP A 2 -2.49 10.76 10.51
N VAL A 3 -2.61 9.44 10.34
CA VAL A 3 -2.26 8.80 9.07
C VAL A 3 -3.26 7.77 8.60
N ASP A 4 -3.28 7.56 7.29
CA ASP A 4 -3.83 6.37 6.67
C ASP A 4 -2.90 5.94 5.52
N LEU A 5 -2.18 4.84 5.72
CA LEU A 5 -1.04 4.46 4.86
C LEU A 5 -1.37 3.30 3.92
N HIS A 6 -2.64 2.91 3.81
CA HIS A 6 -3.09 1.84 2.92
C HIS A 6 -4.49 2.16 2.39
N ILE A 7 -4.54 2.92 1.29
CA ILE A 7 -5.76 3.32 0.60
C ILE A 7 -5.69 2.81 -0.85
N HIS A 8 -6.80 2.32 -1.41
CA HIS A 8 -6.89 1.96 -2.81
C HIS A 8 -7.63 3.02 -3.62
N SER A 9 -7.12 3.37 -4.79
CA SER A 9 -7.85 4.16 -5.78
C SER A 9 -8.68 3.26 -6.69
N ALA A 10 -9.48 3.87 -7.56
CA ALA A 10 -10.24 3.18 -8.60
C ALA A 10 -9.36 2.48 -9.67
N LEU A 11 -8.03 2.47 -9.49
CA LEU A 11 -7.12 1.57 -10.22
C LEU A 11 -7.17 0.15 -9.69
N SER A 12 -7.32 -0.03 -8.37
CA SER A 12 -7.62 -1.34 -7.80
C SER A 12 -9.03 -1.75 -8.21
N PRO A 13 -9.22 -2.91 -8.85
CA PRO A 13 -10.52 -3.29 -9.40
C PRO A 13 -11.62 -3.40 -8.33
N CYS A 14 -11.28 -3.86 -7.13
CA CYS A 14 -12.22 -4.00 -6.02
C CYS A 14 -12.55 -2.70 -5.28
N ALA A 15 -11.94 -1.57 -5.66
CA ALA A 15 -12.27 -0.26 -5.11
C ALA A 15 -13.40 0.41 -5.91
N ASN A 16 -14.17 1.27 -5.25
CA ASN A 16 -15.23 2.02 -5.92
C ASN A 16 -14.66 2.97 -6.97
N ASP A 17 -15.36 3.15 -8.09
CA ASP A 17 -14.99 4.12 -9.15
C ASP A 17 -14.88 5.56 -8.64
N ASP A 18 -15.56 5.88 -7.53
CA ASP A 18 -15.48 7.19 -6.85
C ASP A 18 -14.15 7.40 -6.11
N MET A 19 -13.27 6.40 -6.02
CA MET A 19 -11.92 6.51 -5.43
C MET A 19 -10.94 7.18 -6.40
N THR A 20 -11.33 8.34 -6.92
CA THR A 20 -10.50 9.17 -7.81
C THR A 20 -9.42 9.92 -7.02
N PRO A 21 -8.36 10.41 -7.70
CA PRO A 21 -7.31 11.18 -7.02
C PRO A 21 -7.81 12.39 -6.24
N ASN A 22 -8.71 13.21 -6.78
CA ASN A 22 -9.24 14.36 -6.04
C ASN A 22 -10.15 13.92 -4.89
N ASN A 23 -10.98 12.88 -5.07
CA ASN A 23 -11.87 12.43 -4.00
C ASN A 23 -11.09 11.88 -2.81
N ILE A 24 -10.05 11.07 -3.04
CA ILE A 24 -9.20 10.54 -1.96
C ILE A 24 -8.56 11.69 -1.21
N VAL A 25 -7.84 12.59 -1.90
CA VAL A 25 -7.10 13.68 -1.24
C VAL A 25 -8.05 14.63 -0.49
N ASN A 26 -9.19 15.02 -1.09
CA ASN A 26 -10.16 15.87 -0.40
C ASN A 26 -10.82 15.16 0.79
N MET A 27 -11.10 13.86 0.68
CA MET A 27 -11.62 13.09 1.80
C MET A 27 -10.61 13.04 2.94
N SER A 28 -9.33 12.83 2.67
CA SER A 28 -8.28 12.86 3.70
C SER A 28 -8.19 14.20 4.43
N ILE A 29 -8.43 15.33 3.73
CA ILE A 29 -8.53 16.66 4.36
C ILE A 29 -9.75 16.73 5.28
N ILE A 30 -10.92 16.30 4.80
CA ILE A 30 -12.16 16.28 5.59
C ILE A 30 -11.99 15.42 6.85
N LYS A 31 -11.29 14.29 6.71
CA LYS A 31 -10.99 13.32 7.77
C LYS A 31 -9.86 13.77 8.71
N GLY A 32 -9.18 14.88 8.39
CA GLY A 32 -8.15 15.47 9.25
C GLY A 32 -6.83 14.70 9.28
N LEU A 33 -6.50 13.97 8.21
CA LEU A 33 -5.25 13.22 8.09
C LEU A 33 -4.08 14.14 7.74
N ASP A 34 -2.93 13.93 8.38
CA ASP A 34 -1.70 14.68 8.15
C ASP A 34 -0.85 14.08 7.01
N LEU A 35 -0.95 12.76 6.80
CA LEU A 35 -0.18 11.99 5.83
C LEU A 35 -1.01 10.81 5.31
N ILE A 36 -1.03 10.60 4.00
CA ILE A 36 -1.67 9.42 3.38
C ILE A 36 -0.74 8.66 2.44
N CYS A 37 -1.10 7.42 2.13
CA CYS A 37 -0.48 6.62 1.08
C CYS A 37 -1.56 5.87 0.29
N VAL A 38 -1.55 6.01 -1.04
CA VAL A 38 -2.34 5.17 -1.93
C VAL A 38 -1.47 3.99 -2.35
N CYS A 39 -2.00 2.78 -2.23
CA CYS A 39 -1.31 1.52 -2.46
C CYS A 39 -2.16 0.63 -3.39
N ASP A 40 -2.40 1.07 -4.63
CA ASP A 40 -3.15 0.28 -5.60
C ASP A 40 -2.53 -1.11 -5.80
N HIS A 41 -3.38 -2.12 -6.06
CA HIS A 41 -2.91 -3.48 -6.27
C HIS A 41 -1.97 -3.53 -7.47
N ASN A 42 -0.74 -4.03 -7.27
CA ASN A 42 0.21 -4.35 -8.32
C ASN A 42 0.48 -3.22 -9.35
N SER A 43 0.23 -1.96 -9.02
CA SER A 43 0.42 -0.84 -9.96
C SER A 43 0.69 0.49 -9.26
N ALA A 44 1.47 1.34 -9.93
CA ALA A 44 1.76 2.71 -9.50
C ALA A 44 1.10 3.77 -10.39
N ARG A 45 0.22 3.39 -11.33
CA ARG A 45 -0.20 4.29 -12.42
C ARG A 45 -0.96 5.54 -11.98
N ASN A 46 -1.61 5.52 -10.81
CA ASN A 46 -2.27 6.71 -10.25
C ASN A 46 -1.39 7.54 -9.30
N GLN A 47 -0.17 7.10 -8.96
CA GLN A 47 0.70 7.79 -8.00
C GLN A 47 1.02 9.23 -8.42
N ARG A 48 1.30 9.46 -9.71
CA ARG A 48 1.61 10.80 -10.22
C ARG A 48 0.40 11.75 -10.13
N ALA A 49 -0.80 11.27 -10.45
CA ALA A 49 -2.02 12.06 -10.32
C ALA A 49 -2.30 12.42 -8.85
N ILE A 50 -2.17 11.45 -7.94
CA ILE A 50 -2.28 11.67 -6.48
C ILE A 50 -1.27 12.71 -6.00
N ALA A 51 0.00 12.60 -6.40
CA ALA A 51 1.06 13.54 -6.05
C ALA A 51 0.71 14.98 -6.47
N GLU A 52 0.21 15.15 -7.69
CA GLU A 52 -0.15 16.46 -8.23
C GLU A 52 -1.31 17.10 -7.47
N VAL A 53 -2.36 16.33 -7.16
CA VAL A 53 -3.52 16.80 -6.40
C VAL A 53 -3.11 17.15 -4.96
N ALA A 54 -2.39 16.24 -4.29
CA ALA A 54 -1.92 16.45 -2.92
C ALA A 54 -1.05 17.70 -2.78
N ARG A 55 -0.14 17.93 -3.74
CA ARG A 55 0.68 19.16 -3.78
C ARG A 55 -0.17 20.42 -3.95
N LYS A 56 -1.20 20.40 -4.80
CA LYS A 56 -2.10 21.57 -5.00
C LYS A 56 -2.89 21.90 -3.72
N LEU A 57 -3.23 20.88 -2.93
CA LEU A 57 -4.06 21.01 -1.73
C LEU A 57 -3.26 21.02 -0.41
N ASN A 58 -1.93 20.97 -0.48
CA ASN A 58 -1.01 20.91 0.68
C ASN A 58 -1.27 19.72 1.63
N VAL A 59 -1.59 18.55 1.07
CA VAL A 59 -1.68 17.29 1.81
C VAL A 59 -0.36 16.55 1.65
N ASN A 60 0.21 16.03 2.74
CA ASN A 60 1.41 15.21 2.64
C ASN A 60 1.04 13.82 2.15
N VAL A 61 1.84 13.30 1.23
CA VAL A 61 1.73 11.93 0.74
C VAL A 61 3.10 11.27 0.78
N ILE A 62 3.11 9.99 1.10
CA ILE A 62 4.14 9.06 0.62
C ILE A 62 3.51 8.22 -0.48
N PHE A 63 4.35 7.55 -1.26
CA PHE A 63 3.90 6.77 -2.40
C PHE A 63 4.00 5.29 -2.11
N GLY A 64 3.14 4.48 -2.73
CA GLY A 64 3.19 3.05 -2.51
C GLY A 64 2.46 2.20 -3.52
N ILE A 65 2.64 0.89 -3.37
CA ILE A 65 1.97 -0.16 -4.14
C ILE A 65 1.69 -1.29 -3.18
N GLU A 66 0.48 -1.83 -3.17
CA GLU A 66 0.22 -3.12 -2.52
C GLU A 66 0.50 -4.23 -3.54
N VAL A 67 1.60 -4.95 -3.36
CA VAL A 67 2.04 -6.00 -4.28
C VAL A 67 1.57 -7.35 -3.77
N CYS A 68 0.90 -8.13 -4.62
CA CYS A 68 0.52 -9.51 -4.33
C CYS A 68 1.61 -10.46 -4.82
N SER A 69 2.39 -11.03 -3.90
CA SER A 69 3.50 -11.93 -4.25
C SER A 69 3.02 -13.25 -4.87
N SER A 70 3.93 -14.02 -5.45
CA SER A 70 3.66 -15.35 -6.01
C SER A 70 3.12 -16.36 -4.99
N GLU A 71 3.42 -16.12 -3.72
CA GLU A 71 2.91 -16.85 -2.57
C GLU A 71 1.48 -16.42 -2.21
N GLU A 72 0.90 -15.43 -2.89
CA GLU A 72 -0.36 -14.74 -2.60
C GLU A 72 -0.35 -13.93 -1.29
N VAL A 73 0.84 -13.48 -0.86
CA VAL A 73 0.99 -12.58 0.30
C VAL A 73 0.99 -11.14 -0.18
N HIS A 74 0.19 -10.28 0.44
CA HIS A 74 0.19 -8.85 0.15
C HIS A 74 1.28 -8.12 0.94
N LEU A 75 1.98 -7.23 0.23
CA LEU A 75 3.07 -6.41 0.74
C LEU A 75 2.82 -4.96 0.36
N CYS A 76 2.68 -4.08 1.33
CA CYS A 76 2.71 -2.65 1.08
C CYS A 76 4.16 -2.18 0.92
N THR A 77 4.47 -1.61 -0.23
CA THR A 77 5.76 -1.00 -0.54
C THR A 77 5.61 0.51 -0.46
N TYR A 78 6.53 1.19 0.22
CA TYR A 78 6.45 2.63 0.51
C TYR A 78 7.69 3.36 0.03
N PHE A 79 7.51 4.57 -0.52
CA PHE A 79 8.57 5.39 -1.09
C PHE A 79 8.39 6.86 -0.73
N GLN A 80 9.49 7.56 -0.47
CA GLN A 80 9.49 9.00 -0.22
C GLN A 80 9.51 9.84 -1.50
N ASN A 81 10.02 9.28 -2.62
CA ASN A 81 10.09 9.96 -3.90
C ASN A 81 9.17 9.29 -4.93
N ILE A 82 8.57 10.12 -5.79
CA ILE A 82 7.67 9.64 -6.84
C ILE A 82 8.42 8.85 -7.91
N GLU A 83 9.67 9.20 -8.20
CA GLU A 83 10.51 8.49 -9.15
C GLU A 83 10.84 7.06 -8.70
N ASP A 84 11.01 6.84 -7.38
CA ASP A 84 11.30 5.51 -6.82
C ASP A 84 10.08 4.58 -6.94
N VAL A 85 8.87 5.06 -6.61
CA VAL A 85 7.64 4.24 -6.76
C VAL A 85 7.32 3.97 -8.23
N GLU A 86 7.64 4.90 -9.14
CA GLU A 86 7.42 4.67 -10.57
C GLU A 86 8.39 3.62 -11.12
N ALA A 87 9.64 3.63 -10.67
CA ALA A 87 10.60 2.58 -10.98
C ALA A 87 10.14 1.21 -10.44
N MET A 88 9.64 1.18 -9.20
CA MET A 88 9.03 -0.02 -8.62
C MET A 88 7.81 -0.47 -9.43
N GLY A 89 6.93 0.46 -9.81
CA GLY A 89 5.76 0.20 -10.64
C GLY A 89 6.13 -0.49 -11.94
N LEU A 90 7.09 0.05 -12.69
CA LEU A 90 7.58 -0.56 -13.93
C LEU A 90 8.14 -1.97 -13.71
N TRP A 91 8.83 -2.20 -12.59
CA TRP A 91 9.30 -3.54 -12.24
C TRP A 91 8.14 -4.50 -11.93
N VAL A 92 7.15 -4.08 -11.14
CA VAL A 92 5.95 -4.87 -10.83
C VAL A 92 5.18 -5.20 -12.12
N GLU A 93 4.99 -4.23 -13.03
CA GLU A 93 4.35 -4.45 -14.33
C GLU A 93 5.07 -5.51 -15.17
N SER A 94 6.41 -5.55 -15.10
CA SER A 94 7.21 -6.57 -15.79
C SER A 94 7.01 -8.01 -15.26
N LYS A 95 6.37 -8.15 -14.10
CA LYS A 95 6.09 -9.42 -13.40
C LYS A 95 4.62 -9.82 -13.46
N TRP A 96 3.78 -9.05 -14.13
CA TRP A 96 2.37 -9.37 -14.29
C TRP A 96 2.16 -10.69 -15.05
N LEU A 97 1.10 -11.40 -14.67
CA LEU A 97 0.57 -12.51 -15.45
C LEU A 97 -0.32 -11.94 -16.57
N ASP A 98 -0.27 -12.55 -17.75
CA ASP A 98 -1.15 -12.18 -18.88
C ASP A 98 -2.58 -12.74 -18.67
N ILE A 99 -3.26 -12.23 -17.64
CA ILE A 99 -4.63 -12.55 -17.28
C ILE A 99 -5.47 -11.29 -17.47
N LYS A 100 -6.42 -11.34 -18.40
CA LYS A 100 -7.29 -10.19 -18.67
C LYS A 100 -8.27 -9.93 -17.53
N ASN A 101 -8.51 -8.66 -17.24
CA ASN A 101 -9.54 -8.27 -16.29
C ASN A 101 -10.93 -8.61 -16.84
N ASN A 102 -11.80 -9.09 -15.95
CA ASN A 102 -13.22 -9.25 -16.22
C ASN A 102 -13.98 -8.17 -15.46
N VAL A 103 -14.27 -7.07 -16.16
CA VAL A 103 -14.89 -5.86 -15.58
C VAL A 103 -16.24 -6.18 -14.92
N ASP A 104 -17.04 -7.08 -15.49
CA ASP A 104 -18.35 -7.46 -14.95
C ASP A 104 -18.26 -8.14 -13.57
N PHE A 105 -17.10 -8.74 -13.25
CA PHE A 105 -16.88 -9.46 -11.99
C PHE A 105 -16.01 -8.67 -11.01
N PHE A 106 -14.94 -8.05 -11.50
CA PHE A 106 -13.93 -7.42 -10.66
C PHE A 106 -14.11 -5.91 -10.55
N GLY A 107 -14.77 -5.25 -11.50
CA GLY A 107 -14.80 -3.80 -11.60
C GLY A 107 -13.78 -3.24 -12.60
N HIS A 108 -13.83 -1.94 -12.80
CA HIS A 108 -12.92 -1.21 -13.67
C HIS A 108 -11.55 -0.97 -13.01
N GLN A 109 -10.54 -0.66 -13.81
CA GLN A 109 -9.19 -0.36 -13.32
C GLN A 109 -8.71 0.95 -13.97
N TRP A 110 -9.21 2.05 -13.44
CA TRP A 110 -9.07 3.37 -14.05
C TRP A 110 -7.75 4.04 -13.70
N VAL A 111 -7.07 4.54 -14.73
CA VAL A 111 -5.94 5.44 -14.59
C VAL A 111 -6.43 6.86 -14.85
N PHE A 112 -6.18 7.76 -13.90
CA PHE A 112 -6.63 9.15 -13.96
C PHE A 112 -5.47 10.11 -14.16
N ASN A 113 -5.77 11.28 -14.72
CA ASN A 113 -4.93 12.47 -14.53
C ASN A 113 -5.33 13.24 -13.25
N SER A 114 -4.66 14.36 -12.95
CA SER A 114 -4.95 15.16 -11.75
C SER A 114 -6.24 15.99 -11.81
N GLN A 115 -7.04 15.84 -12.87
CA GLN A 115 -8.37 16.44 -13.04
C GLN A 115 -9.49 15.40 -12.89
N ASP A 116 -9.15 14.17 -12.46
CA ASP A 116 -10.05 13.01 -12.42
C ASP A 116 -10.62 12.62 -13.80
N GLU A 117 -9.92 13.00 -14.88
CA GLU A 117 -10.24 12.48 -16.21
C GLU A 117 -9.56 11.11 -16.37
N VAL A 118 -10.33 10.11 -16.79
CA VAL A 118 -9.79 8.80 -17.14
C VAL A 118 -8.92 8.93 -18.39
N ILE A 119 -7.64 8.59 -18.27
CA ILE A 119 -6.66 8.66 -19.36
C ILE A 119 -6.26 7.28 -19.89
N ASP A 120 -6.49 6.21 -19.12
CA ASP A 120 -6.22 4.83 -19.51
C ASP A 120 -7.07 3.86 -18.66
N GLU A 121 -7.20 2.62 -19.13
CA GLU A 121 -7.82 1.51 -18.39
C GLU A 121 -6.94 0.27 -18.53
N LEU A 122 -6.53 -0.33 -17.42
CA LEU A 122 -5.65 -1.48 -17.47
C LEU A 122 -6.40 -2.74 -17.90
N PRO A 123 -5.98 -3.41 -19.00
CA PRO A 123 -6.64 -4.63 -19.48
C PRO A 123 -6.20 -5.88 -18.72
N ILE A 124 -5.07 -5.84 -18.01
CA ILE A 124 -4.54 -6.93 -17.18
C ILE A 124 -5.14 -6.84 -15.78
N SER A 125 -5.63 -7.94 -15.24
CA SER A 125 -6.22 -7.97 -13.90
C SER A 125 -5.16 -7.77 -12.82
N LEU A 126 -5.35 -6.75 -11.99
CA LEU A 126 -4.49 -6.46 -10.84
C LEU A 126 -4.82 -7.30 -9.60
N SER A 127 -5.91 -8.06 -9.62
CA SER A 127 -6.36 -8.90 -8.49
C SER A 127 -5.55 -10.17 -8.27
N PHE A 128 -4.65 -10.52 -9.18
CA PHE A 128 -3.87 -11.75 -9.11
C PHE A 128 -2.44 -11.50 -8.63
N ALA A 129 -1.82 -12.56 -8.11
CA ALA A 129 -0.41 -12.57 -7.80
C ALA A 129 0.46 -12.25 -9.02
N ILE A 130 1.56 -11.53 -8.79
CA ILE A 130 2.64 -11.39 -9.76
C ILE A 130 3.59 -12.59 -9.67
N THR A 131 4.49 -12.74 -10.64
CA THR A 131 5.44 -13.87 -10.66
C THR A 131 6.60 -13.73 -9.65
N ALA A 132 6.65 -12.64 -8.88
CA ALA A 132 7.75 -12.36 -7.96
C ALA A 132 7.48 -12.89 -6.56
N THR A 133 8.49 -13.44 -5.90
CA THR A 133 8.41 -13.90 -4.51
C THR A 133 8.39 -12.74 -3.51
N ILE A 134 8.06 -13.03 -2.25
CA ILE A 134 8.17 -12.04 -1.16
C ILE A 134 9.59 -11.45 -1.09
N GLU A 135 10.61 -12.29 -1.18
CA GLU A 135 12.02 -11.89 -1.11
C GLU A 135 12.39 -10.97 -2.28
N GLU A 136 12.02 -11.33 -3.51
CA GLU A 136 12.27 -10.47 -4.69
C GLU A 136 11.59 -9.10 -4.56
N ILE A 137 10.37 -9.05 -4.00
CA ILE A 137 9.64 -7.79 -3.79
C ILE A 137 10.33 -6.92 -2.74
N VAL A 138 10.76 -7.52 -1.62
CA VAL A 138 11.47 -6.79 -0.55
C VAL A 138 12.80 -6.25 -1.08
N ASP A 139 13.62 -7.10 -1.71
CA ASP A 139 14.92 -6.72 -2.26
C ASP A 139 14.78 -5.58 -3.27
N LYS A 140 13.78 -5.68 -4.16
CA LYS A 140 13.56 -4.65 -5.18
C LYS A 140 13.03 -3.35 -4.60
N THR A 141 12.19 -3.43 -3.56
CA THR A 141 11.73 -2.26 -2.82
C THR A 141 12.92 -1.52 -2.20
N HIS A 142 13.85 -2.25 -1.58
CA HIS A 142 15.05 -1.66 -0.99
C HIS A 142 16.04 -1.11 -2.03
N GLU A 143 16.16 -1.78 -3.20
CA GLU A 143 16.96 -1.28 -4.33
C GLU A 143 16.46 0.11 -4.81
N TYR A 144 15.14 0.35 -4.72
CA TYR A 144 14.51 1.64 -5.00
C TYR A 144 14.30 2.49 -3.74
N HIS A 145 15.14 2.32 -2.72
CA HIS A 145 15.16 3.13 -1.49
C HIS A 145 13.84 3.12 -0.69
N GLY A 146 12.96 2.15 -0.96
CA GLY A 146 11.67 2.02 -0.32
C GLY A 146 11.71 1.21 0.98
N LYS A 147 10.53 1.07 1.56
CA LYS A 147 10.26 0.22 2.73
C LYS A 147 9.15 -0.76 2.43
N CYS A 148 9.31 -2.00 2.87
CA CYS A 148 8.35 -3.07 2.61
C CYS A 148 7.70 -3.54 3.92
N VAL A 149 6.38 -3.63 3.93
CA VAL A 149 5.58 -3.99 5.10
C VAL A 149 4.63 -5.12 4.73
N TYR A 150 4.52 -6.14 5.59
CA TYR A 150 3.45 -7.12 5.43
C TYR A 150 2.10 -6.42 5.60
N ALA A 151 1.33 -6.36 4.51
CA ALA A 151 -0.01 -5.79 4.52
C ALA A 151 -0.94 -6.71 5.31
N HIS A 152 -1.79 -6.10 6.14
CA HIS A 152 -2.81 -6.75 6.96
C HIS A 152 -2.47 -8.19 7.38
N ALA A 153 -1.31 -8.35 8.02
CA ALA A 153 -0.51 -9.58 8.05
C ALA A 153 -1.18 -10.83 8.66
N MET A 154 -2.24 -10.61 9.46
CA MET A 154 -3.03 -11.65 10.13
C MET A 154 -4.35 -11.96 9.43
N ASN A 155 -4.65 -11.30 8.30
CA ASN A 155 -5.90 -11.48 7.57
C ASN A 155 -6.09 -12.90 7.07
N LYS A 156 -7.37 -13.29 6.94
CA LYS A 156 -7.76 -14.59 6.39
C LYS A 156 -7.53 -14.71 4.87
N SER A 157 -7.40 -13.59 4.17
CA SER A 157 -7.01 -13.53 2.76
C SER A 157 -5.71 -12.73 2.69
N HIS A 158 -4.76 -13.22 1.91
CA HIS A 158 -3.49 -12.57 1.58
C HIS A 158 -2.55 -12.14 2.72
N GLY A 159 -2.93 -12.35 3.98
CA GLY A 159 -2.06 -12.14 5.13
C GLY A 159 -0.98 -13.23 5.23
N VAL A 160 0.27 -12.82 5.45
CA VAL A 160 1.44 -13.73 5.54
C VAL A 160 1.23 -14.89 6.51
N LEU A 161 0.62 -14.63 7.68
CA LEU A 161 0.41 -15.65 8.70
C LEU A 161 -0.57 -16.73 8.23
N ARG A 162 -1.58 -16.34 7.44
CA ARG A 162 -2.57 -17.28 6.91
C ARG A 162 -2.00 -18.10 5.76
N GLN A 163 -1.25 -17.43 4.89
CA GLN A 163 -0.76 -18.03 3.66
C GLN A 163 0.42 -18.97 3.91
N LEU A 164 1.33 -18.59 4.80
CA LEU A 164 2.54 -19.37 5.09
C LEU A 164 2.49 -20.10 6.45
N GLY A 165 1.54 -19.75 7.32
CA GLY A 165 1.48 -20.29 8.69
C GLY A 165 2.51 -19.70 9.66
N LEU A 166 3.42 -18.86 9.17
CA LEU A 166 4.51 -18.24 9.93
C LEU A 166 4.98 -16.94 9.27
N PHE A 167 5.78 -16.16 10.00
CA PHE A 167 6.55 -15.06 9.45
C PHE A 167 7.95 -15.57 9.04
N PRO A 168 8.33 -15.49 7.74
CA PRO A 168 9.66 -15.88 7.29
C PRO A 168 10.76 -15.14 8.07
N GLN A 169 11.81 -15.85 8.47
CA GLN A 169 12.92 -15.26 9.25
C GLN A 169 13.97 -14.60 8.37
N ASP A 170 14.13 -15.08 7.14
CA ASP A 170 15.18 -14.64 6.21
C ASP A 170 14.72 -13.48 5.29
N VAL A 171 13.52 -12.94 5.52
CA VAL A 171 12.99 -11.79 4.78
C VAL A 171 13.21 -10.52 5.60
N ASP A 172 13.95 -9.56 5.05
CA ASP A 172 14.22 -8.28 5.70
C ASP A 172 13.05 -7.29 5.61
N ILE A 173 11.90 -7.68 6.16
CA ILE A 173 10.71 -6.82 6.17
C ILE A 173 10.93 -5.60 7.09
N ASP A 174 10.47 -4.41 6.73
CA ASP A 174 10.65 -3.20 7.54
C ASP A 174 9.54 -3.02 8.61
N GLY A 175 8.36 -3.58 8.35
CA GLY A 175 7.22 -3.43 9.23
C GLY A 175 6.11 -4.46 9.03
N ILE A 176 5.11 -4.37 9.88
CA ILE A 176 3.93 -5.23 9.90
C ILE A 176 2.70 -4.36 10.07
N GLU A 177 1.71 -4.53 9.19
CA GLU A 177 0.38 -3.95 9.39
C GLU A 177 -0.52 -4.93 10.16
N SER A 178 -1.14 -4.43 11.23
CA SER A 178 -2.11 -5.18 12.03
C SER A 178 -3.47 -4.48 12.04
N ARG A 179 -4.53 -5.24 12.31
CA ARG A 179 -5.88 -4.65 12.47
C ARG A 179 -6.11 -4.08 13.87
N ASN A 180 -5.49 -4.67 14.88
CA ASN A 180 -5.73 -4.32 16.28
C ASN A 180 -4.46 -4.55 17.13
N PHE A 181 -4.49 -3.98 18.34
CA PHE A 181 -3.39 -4.06 19.29
C PHE A 181 -3.20 -5.46 19.91
N ASP A 182 -4.28 -6.26 19.98
CA ASP A 182 -4.20 -7.60 20.57
C ASP A 182 -3.40 -8.54 19.66
N ASP A 183 -3.61 -8.45 18.34
CA ASP A 183 -2.83 -9.17 17.34
C ASP A 183 -1.35 -8.75 17.40
N GLU A 184 -1.06 -7.45 17.50
CA GLU A 184 0.32 -6.95 17.66
C GLU A 184 0.98 -7.55 18.90
N CYS A 185 0.33 -7.50 20.06
CA CYS A 185 0.87 -8.04 21.31
C CYS A 185 1.13 -9.55 21.18
N ALA A 186 0.15 -10.31 20.69
CA ALA A 186 0.25 -11.75 20.53
C ALA A 186 1.38 -12.15 19.56
N MET A 187 1.52 -11.42 18.45
CA MET A 187 2.56 -11.71 17.47
C MET A 187 3.96 -11.35 17.98
N LYS A 188 4.12 -10.26 18.73
CA LYS A 188 5.40 -9.90 19.38
C LYS A 188 5.84 -10.89 20.45
N GLU A 189 4.88 -11.53 21.12
CA GLU A 189 5.17 -12.61 22.06
C GLU A 189 5.63 -13.88 21.33
N LYS A 190 4.88 -14.29 20.30
CA LYS A 190 5.13 -15.52 19.54
C LYS A 190 6.33 -15.44 18.59
N TYR A 191 6.61 -14.28 18.02
CA TYR A 191 7.67 -14.03 17.03
C TYR A 191 8.57 -12.89 17.51
N PRO A 192 9.58 -13.19 18.35
CA PRO A 192 10.46 -12.17 18.94
C PRO A 192 11.16 -11.27 17.92
N GLN A 193 11.41 -11.75 16.70
CA GLN A 193 12.02 -10.98 15.62
C GLN A 193 11.17 -9.79 15.14
N LEU A 194 9.86 -9.77 15.44
CA LEU A 194 8.96 -8.69 15.05
C LEU A 194 8.88 -7.57 16.11
N ARG A 195 9.53 -7.73 17.27
CA ARG A 195 9.43 -6.77 18.39
C ARG A 195 9.95 -5.39 18.05
N ASP A 196 11.05 -5.34 17.31
CA ASP A 196 11.74 -4.09 16.94
C ASP A 196 11.28 -3.51 15.61
N LYS A 197 10.43 -4.22 14.87
CA LYS A 197 9.87 -3.77 13.58
C LYS A 197 8.79 -2.70 13.78
N LEU A 198 8.51 -1.91 12.75
CA LEU A 198 7.43 -0.95 12.79
C LEU A 198 6.08 -1.66 12.70
N TRP A 199 5.22 -1.44 13.69
CA TRP A 199 3.81 -1.86 13.62
C TRP A 199 2.95 -0.67 13.19
N LEU A 200 2.18 -0.89 12.13
CA LEU A 200 1.28 0.05 11.47
C LEU A 200 -0.17 -0.45 11.55
N ARG A 201 -1.10 0.49 11.38
CA ARG A 201 -2.51 0.24 11.16
C ARG A 201 -3.01 1.24 10.13
N SER A 202 -3.78 0.79 9.18
CA SER A 202 -4.37 1.63 8.13
C SER A 202 -5.77 1.10 7.80
N SER A 203 -6.51 1.82 6.95
CA SER A 203 -7.89 1.43 6.61
C SER A 203 -8.00 0.21 5.72
N ASP A 204 -7.07 0.01 4.77
CA ASP A 204 -7.29 -0.85 3.60
C ASP A 204 -8.54 -0.38 2.82
N ALA A 205 -8.69 0.95 2.69
CA ALA A 205 -9.91 1.58 2.20
C ALA A 205 -10.11 1.35 0.70
N HIS A 206 -11.26 0.78 0.36
CA HIS A 206 -11.75 0.58 -1.01
C HIS A 206 -12.89 1.54 -1.39
N GLN A 207 -13.32 2.37 -0.45
CA GLN A 207 -14.35 3.40 -0.63
C GLN A 207 -14.03 4.59 0.29
N LEU A 208 -14.51 5.78 -0.09
CA LEU A 208 -14.15 7.02 0.60
C LEU A 208 -14.55 7.04 2.08
N LEU A 209 -15.63 6.35 2.43
CA LEU A 209 -16.12 6.27 3.81
C LEU A 209 -15.21 5.44 4.72
N ASP A 210 -14.43 4.52 4.15
CA ASP A 210 -13.54 3.62 4.90
C ASP A 210 -12.17 4.27 5.18
N ILE A 211 -11.84 5.37 4.50
CA ILE A 211 -10.63 6.17 4.82
C ILE A 211 -10.71 6.60 6.29
N LEU A 212 -9.61 6.36 7.02
CA LEU A 212 -9.57 6.59 8.45
C LEU A 212 -9.88 8.05 8.81
N GLU A 213 -10.50 8.24 9.98
CA GLU A 213 -10.45 9.52 10.68
C GLU A 213 -9.13 9.64 11.45
N GLN A 214 -9.07 10.55 12.42
CA GLN A 214 -7.93 10.69 13.32
C GLN A 214 -7.86 9.54 14.35
N ASP A 215 -7.78 8.30 13.85
CA ASP A 215 -7.79 7.07 14.64
C ASP A 215 -6.38 6.51 14.86
N VAL A 216 -5.48 6.72 13.89
CA VAL A 216 -4.10 6.21 13.93
C VAL A 216 -3.10 7.36 13.99
N TRP A 217 -2.38 7.42 15.10
CA TRP A 217 -1.29 8.37 15.31
C TRP A 217 0.08 7.70 15.20
N ILE A 218 0.98 8.29 14.42
CA ILE A 218 2.40 7.94 14.40
C ILE A 218 3.21 9.10 14.99
N HIS A 219 4.10 8.78 15.94
CA HIS A 219 5.06 9.75 16.47
C HIS A 219 6.20 10.00 15.47
N ASN A 220 6.59 11.27 15.32
CA ASN A 220 7.61 11.68 14.34
C ASN A 220 8.96 10.98 14.54
N ASN A 221 9.37 10.68 15.77
CA ASN A 221 10.61 9.95 16.05
C ASN A 221 10.54 8.49 15.55
N LYS A 222 9.39 7.82 15.71
CA LYS A 222 9.15 6.46 15.19
C LYS A 222 9.16 6.48 13.66
N TRP A 223 8.57 7.52 13.06
CA TRP A 223 8.55 7.69 11.61
C TRP A 223 9.94 7.94 11.01
N LYS A 224 10.72 8.86 11.59
CA LYS A 224 12.12 9.09 11.19
C LYS A 224 12.95 7.81 11.27
N LYS A 225 12.82 7.06 12.38
CA LYS A 225 13.51 5.78 12.56
C LYS A 225 13.16 4.77 11.46
N PHE A 226 11.89 4.73 11.04
CA PHE A 226 11.44 3.83 9.97
C PHE A 226 12.16 4.09 8.65
N TRP A 227 12.42 5.36 8.34
CA TRP A 227 13.17 5.76 7.13
C TRP A 227 14.68 5.73 7.31
N GLY A 228 15.19 5.41 8.51
CA GLY A 228 16.62 5.44 8.81
C GLY A 228 17.18 6.85 9.00
N ASP A 229 16.33 7.86 9.18
CA ASP A 229 16.75 9.23 9.48
C ASP A 229 17.29 9.30 10.92
N GLU A 230 18.41 10.01 11.12
CA GLU A 230 18.94 10.28 12.45
C GLU A 230 17.91 11.08 13.30
N ILE A 231 17.70 10.67 14.55
CA ILE A 231 16.76 11.29 15.51
C ILE A 231 17.44 12.44 16.25
#